data_AF-A0A7C7LDX8-F1
#
_entry.id   AF-A0A7C7LDX8-F1
#
_cell.length_a   1.000
_cell.length_b   1.000
_cell.length_c   1.000
_cell.angle_alpha   90.00
_cell.angle_beta   90.00
_cell.angle_gamma   90.00
#
_symmetry.space_group_name_H-M   'P 1'
#
loop_
_entity.id
_entity.type
_entity.pdbx_description
1 polymer ?
#
loop_
_entity_poly.entity_id
_entity_poly.type
_entity_poly.pdbx_seq_one_letter_code
_entity_poly.pdbx_strand_id
1 'polypeptide(L)'
;MNTGFDSSEGTRRNRQILMEPAQALAEISITPESIDTVIITYLHYDHAGGLEQFPNAHFHLQEAKMVYATGPCMCYWVLKPFSTKHICRMVRSTTRARWYSRWRCSDFVRRQRPQSGWV
;
A
#
# COMPACT_ATOMS: atom_id res chain seq x y z
N MET A 1 -4.80 7.33 8.11
CA MET A 1 -4.97 5.87 7.92
C MET A 1 -5.80 5.67 6.68
N ASN A 2 -5.33 4.86 5.71
CA ASN A 2 -5.80 4.79 4.32
C ASN A 2 -5.74 6.13 3.58
N THR A 3 -5.91 6.09 2.27
CA THR A 3 -5.72 7.25 1.38
C THR A 3 -6.80 7.38 0.30
N GLY A 4 -7.98 6.79 0.49
CA GLY A 4 -9.09 6.91 -0.47
C GLY A 4 -8.83 6.25 -1.82
N PHE A 5 -9.60 6.62 -2.85
CA PHE A 5 -9.35 6.29 -4.27
C PHE A 5 -8.96 7.55 -5.03
N ASP A 6 -8.19 7.38 -6.12
CA ASP A 6 -7.82 8.50 -7.00
C ASP A 6 -8.91 8.79 -8.05
N SER A 7 -8.84 9.96 -8.68
CA SER A 7 -9.82 10.38 -9.68
C SER A 7 -9.93 9.39 -10.86
N SER A 8 -8.85 8.68 -11.20
CA SER A 8 -8.89 7.69 -12.28
C SER A 8 -9.76 6.48 -11.93
N GLU A 9 -9.68 6.00 -10.69
CA GLU A 9 -10.56 4.95 -10.18
C GLU A 9 -11.99 5.45 -9.95
N GLY A 10 -12.15 6.69 -9.49
CA GLY A 10 -13.45 7.34 -9.35
C GLY A 10 -14.22 7.37 -10.68
N THR A 11 -13.61 7.93 -11.73
CA THR A 11 -14.20 7.97 -13.08
C THR A 11 -14.51 6.56 -13.60
N ARG A 12 -13.56 5.62 -13.51
CA ARG A 12 -13.72 4.26 -14.02
C ARG A 12 -14.88 3.50 -13.36
N ARG A 13 -15.21 3.84 -12.11
CA ARG A 13 -16.21 3.15 -11.29
C ARG A 13 -17.47 3.98 -11.08
N ASN A 14 -17.61 5.12 -11.77
CA ASN A 14 -18.71 6.07 -11.59
C ASN A 14 -18.91 6.47 -10.12
N ARG A 15 -17.82 6.86 -9.45
CA ARG A 15 -17.79 7.33 -8.07
C ARG A 15 -17.22 8.74 -8.01
N GLN A 16 -17.92 9.63 -7.34
CA GLN A 16 -17.47 10.99 -7.09
C GLN A 16 -16.56 11.03 -5.86
N ILE A 17 -15.46 11.76 -5.97
CA ILE A 17 -14.63 12.14 -4.82
C ILE A 17 -15.22 13.43 -4.27
N LEU A 18 -15.71 13.37 -3.03
CA LEU A 18 -16.22 14.55 -2.34
C LEU A 18 -15.08 15.43 -1.83
N MET A 19 -14.00 14.79 -1.35
CA MET A 19 -12.83 15.44 -0.81
C MET A 19 -11.66 14.45 -0.80
N GLU A 20 -10.48 14.90 -1.22
CA GLU A 20 -9.25 14.12 -1.13
C GLU A 20 -8.67 14.16 0.29
N PRO A 21 -7.98 13.10 0.77
CA PRO A 21 -7.34 13.12 2.09
C PRO A 21 -6.39 14.30 2.30
N ALA A 22 -5.59 14.66 1.29
CA ALA A 22 -4.71 15.83 1.36
C ALA A 22 -5.48 17.16 1.53
N GLN A 23 -6.67 17.29 0.92
CA GLN A 23 -7.52 18.46 1.08
C GLN A 23 -8.11 18.52 2.49
N ALA A 24 -8.60 17.39 3.01
CA ALA A 24 -9.12 17.29 4.37
C ALA A 24 -8.05 17.66 5.42
N LEU A 25 -6.79 17.29 5.20
CA LEU A 25 -5.68 17.68 6.07
C LEU A 25 -5.41 19.20 6.02
N ALA A 26 -5.52 19.81 4.84
CA ALA A 26 -5.32 21.25 4.69
C ALA A 26 -6.37 22.07 5.47
N GLU A 27 -7.60 21.59 5.61
CA GLU A 27 -8.65 22.26 6.40
C GLU A 27 -8.28 22.39 7.90
N ILE A 28 -7.42 21.50 8.38
CA ILE A 28 -6.89 21.52 9.75
C ILE A 28 -5.41 21.95 9.81
N SER A 29 -4.94 22.65 8.76
CA SER A 29 -3.57 23.20 8.67
C SER A 29 -2.46 22.16 8.72
N ILE A 30 -2.73 20.92 8.26
CA ILE A 30 -1.73 19.86 8.14
C ILE A 30 -1.35 19.68 6.66
N THR A 31 -0.06 19.70 6.36
CA THR A 31 0.43 19.44 5.01
C THR A 31 0.71 17.95 4.80
N PRO A 32 0.42 17.37 3.62
CA PRO A 32 0.74 15.97 3.36
C PRO A 32 2.23 15.63 3.50
N GLU A 33 3.13 16.59 3.29
CA GLU A 33 4.58 16.46 3.47
C GLU A 33 4.97 16.31 4.94
N SER A 34 4.16 16.83 5.87
CA SER A 34 4.40 16.68 7.31
C SER A 34 4.04 15.29 7.85
N ILE A 35 3.35 14.47 7.04
CA ILE A 35 2.97 13.11 7.42
C ILE A 35 4.16 12.15 7.24
N ASP A 36 4.65 11.64 8.36
CA ASP A 36 5.74 10.67 8.41
C ASP A 36 5.26 9.21 8.27
N THR A 37 4.00 8.92 8.62
CA THR A 37 3.49 7.55 8.71
C THR A 37 2.08 7.43 8.14
N VAL A 38 1.89 6.46 7.23
CA VAL A 38 0.58 6.11 6.69
C VAL A 38 0.32 4.62 6.86
N ILE A 39 -0.72 4.27 7.63
CA ILE A 39 -1.20 2.90 7.80
C ILE A 39 -2.20 2.58 6.69
N ILE A 40 -1.93 1.54 5.89
CA ILE A 40 -2.83 1.01 4.87
C ILE A 40 -3.44 -0.29 5.39
N THR A 41 -4.77 -0.32 5.47
CA THR A 41 -5.52 -1.47 5.97
C THR A 41 -5.51 -2.65 5.01
N TYR A 42 -5.69 -2.38 3.72
CA TYR A 42 -5.60 -3.30 2.59
C TYR A 42 -5.46 -2.51 1.29
N LEU A 43 -5.19 -3.20 0.17
CA LEU A 43 -4.82 -2.58 -1.12
C LEU A 43 -5.98 -2.44 -2.11
N HIS A 44 -7.22 -2.37 -1.61
CA HIS A 44 -8.33 -2.08 -2.52
C HIS A 44 -8.21 -0.64 -3.05
N TYR A 45 -8.82 -0.41 -4.20
CA TYR A 45 -8.72 0.86 -4.92
C TYR A 45 -9.13 2.09 -4.08
N ASP A 46 -10.04 1.89 -3.12
CA ASP A 46 -10.62 2.87 -2.21
C ASP A 46 -9.81 3.11 -0.92
N HIS A 47 -8.71 2.39 -0.73
CA HIS A 47 -7.82 2.57 0.44
C HIS A 47 -6.41 3.02 0.08
N ALA A 48 -6.02 2.86 -1.18
CA ALA A 48 -4.64 3.02 -1.65
C ALA A 48 -4.50 4.01 -2.83
N GLY A 49 -5.52 4.81 -3.10
CA GLY A 49 -5.53 5.76 -4.22
C GLY A 49 -4.66 6.99 -4.01
N GLY A 50 -4.66 7.56 -2.80
CA GLY A 50 -3.88 8.75 -2.47
C GLY A 50 -2.44 8.48 -2.01
N LEU A 51 -1.84 7.32 -2.31
CA LEU A 51 -0.46 7.01 -1.87
C LEU A 51 0.57 8.03 -2.36
N GLU A 52 0.34 8.66 -3.52
CA GLU A 52 1.23 9.69 -4.07
C GLU A 52 1.14 11.03 -3.31
N GLN A 53 0.05 11.26 -2.57
CA GLN A 53 -0.16 12.51 -1.83
C GLN A 53 0.78 12.64 -0.62
N PHE A 54 1.42 11.55 -0.18
CA PHE A 54 2.22 11.51 1.04
C PHE A 54 3.69 11.19 0.72
N PRO A 55 4.46 12.14 0.16
CA PRO A 55 5.78 11.87 -0.41
C PRO A 55 6.85 11.48 0.64
N ASN A 56 6.68 11.94 1.88
CA ASN A 56 7.61 11.71 2.99
C ASN A 56 7.20 10.52 3.88
N ALA A 57 6.00 9.98 3.69
CA ALA A 57 5.47 8.97 4.58
C ALA A 57 6.12 7.59 4.40
N HIS A 58 6.33 6.92 5.53
CA HIS A 58 6.53 5.50 5.62
C HIS A 58 5.17 4.78 5.59
N PHE A 59 5.03 3.82 4.67
CA PHE A 59 3.79 3.06 4.54
C PHE A 59 3.84 1.79 5.39
N HIS A 60 2.82 1.60 6.21
CA HIS A 60 2.67 0.41 7.02
C HIS A 60 1.54 -0.46 6.46
N LEU A 61 1.87 -1.69 6.10
CA LEU A 61 0.93 -2.64 5.52
C LEU A 61 1.26 -4.06 6.00
N GLN A 62 0.24 -4.87 6.24
CA GLN A 62 0.45 -6.29 6.55
C GLN A 62 0.99 -7.01 5.31
N GLU A 63 2.05 -7.79 5.47
CA GLU A 63 2.68 -8.57 4.38
C GLU A 63 1.66 -9.42 3.62
N ALA A 64 0.74 -10.07 4.35
CA ALA A 64 -0.32 -10.90 3.77
C ALA A 64 -1.20 -10.15 2.75
N LYS A 65 -1.37 -8.83 2.90
CA LYS A 65 -2.15 -8.01 1.96
C LYS A 65 -1.40 -7.76 0.65
N MET A 66 -0.07 -7.63 0.70
CA MET A 66 0.74 -7.57 -0.51
C MET A 66 0.78 -8.93 -1.21
N VAL A 67 0.98 -10.02 -0.47
CA VAL A 67 0.93 -11.38 -1.02
C VAL A 67 -0.43 -11.65 -1.68
N TYR A 68 -1.54 -11.24 -1.06
CA TYR A 68 -2.86 -11.37 -1.66
C TYR A 68 -2.98 -10.54 -2.95
N ALA A 69 -2.54 -9.28 -2.92
CA ALA A 69 -2.67 -8.33 -4.04
C ALA A 69 -1.69 -8.60 -5.20
N THR A 70 -0.70 -9.47 -5.03
CA THR A 70 0.25 -9.87 -6.10
C THR A 70 0.25 -11.37 -6.38
N GLY A 71 -0.55 -12.15 -5.65
CA GLY A 71 -0.61 -13.61 -5.76
C GLY A 71 -1.73 -14.13 -6.67
N PRO A 72 -1.94 -15.47 -6.70
CA PRO A 72 -2.91 -16.13 -7.57
C PRO A 72 -4.36 -15.67 -7.37
N CYS A 73 -4.70 -15.10 -6.21
CA CYS A 73 -6.03 -14.51 -5.96
C CYS A 73 -6.37 -13.42 -6.98
N MET A 74 -5.36 -12.73 -7.52
CA MET A 74 -5.51 -11.74 -8.57
C MET A 74 -5.74 -12.33 -9.97
N CYS A 75 -5.89 -13.65 -10.12
CA CYS A 75 -6.36 -14.26 -11.36
C CYS A 75 -7.90 -14.29 -11.45
N TYR A 76 -8.61 -14.18 -10.32
CA TYR A 76 -10.08 -14.34 -10.26
C TYR A 76 -10.79 -12.98 -10.20
N TRP A 77 -11.54 -12.62 -11.24
CA TRP A 77 -12.12 -11.27 -11.42
C TRP A 77 -13.06 -10.84 -10.29
N VAL A 78 -13.83 -11.75 -9.69
CA VAL A 78 -14.76 -11.47 -8.59
C VAL A 78 -14.05 -10.99 -7.32
N LEU A 79 -12.76 -11.34 -7.18
CA LEU A 79 -11.94 -10.98 -6.03
C LEU A 79 -11.14 -9.68 -6.25
N LYS A 80 -11.47 -8.86 -7.26
CA LYS A 80 -10.64 -7.71 -7.69
C LYS A 80 -11.22 -6.30 -7.44
N PRO A 81 -11.46 -5.86 -6.19
CA PRO A 81 -11.58 -4.44 -5.90
C PRO A 81 -10.20 -3.76 -5.83
N PHE A 82 -9.27 -4.06 -6.73
CA PHE A 82 -7.90 -3.51 -6.70
C PHE A 82 -7.65 -2.63 -7.92
N SER A 83 -6.62 -1.80 -7.79
CA SER A 83 -6.00 -1.10 -8.90
C SER A 83 -4.54 -1.54 -9.03
N THR A 84 -4.16 -2.04 -10.21
CA THR A 84 -2.77 -2.41 -10.51
C THR A 84 -1.82 -1.23 -10.31
N LYS A 85 -2.28 0.00 -10.62
CA LYS A 85 -1.52 1.23 -10.40
C LYS A 85 -1.19 1.43 -8.92
N HIS A 86 -2.18 1.25 -8.04
CA HIS A 86 -2.02 1.43 -6.60
C HIS A 86 -1.10 0.34 -6.00
N ILE A 87 -1.25 -0.91 -6.45
CA ILE A 87 -0.37 -2.02 -6.06
C ILE A 87 1.08 -1.72 -6.49
N CYS A 88 1.30 -1.37 -7.75
CA CYS A 88 2.63 -1.02 -8.26
C CYS A 88 3.24 0.16 -7.51
N ARG A 89 2.44 1.16 -7.13
CA ARG A 89 2.91 2.26 -6.29
C ARG A 89 3.38 1.76 -4.92
N MET A 90 2.60 0.93 -4.25
CA MET A 90 3.00 0.34 -2.97
C MET A 90 4.27 -0.52 -3.10
N VAL A 91 4.44 -1.26 -4.19
CA VAL A 91 5.68 -2.01 -4.46
C VAL A 91 6.88 -1.06 -4.62
N ARG A 92 6.72 0.05 -5.35
CA ARG A 92 7.79 1.07 -5.51
C ARG A 92 8.16 1.75 -4.20
N SER A 93 7.20 1.88 -3.27
CA SER A 93 7.47 2.46 -1.96
C SER A 93 8.11 1.49 -0.96
N THR A 94 8.46 0.26 -1.35
CA THR A 94 9.02 -0.78 -0.45
C THR A 94 10.24 -0.34 0.37
N THR A 95 11.12 0.50 -0.17
CA THR A 95 12.27 1.06 0.59
C THR A 95 11.85 1.98 1.72
N ARG A 96 10.64 2.55 1.62
CA ARG A 96 9.99 3.39 2.64
C ARG A 96 8.83 2.67 3.33
N ALA A 97 8.45 1.49 2.88
CA ALA A 97 7.35 0.73 3.46
C ALA A 97 7.86 -0.26 4.52
N ARG A 98 7.17 -0.31 5.66
CA ARG A 98 7.33 -1.36 6.65
C ARG A 98 6.20 -2.37 6.51
N TRP A 99 6.59 -3.56 6.08
CA TRP A 99 5.73 -4.72 6.02
C TRP A 99 5.64 -5.36 7.39
N TYR A 100 4.44 -5.37 7.98
CA TYR A 100 4.19 -6.14 9.20
C TYR A 100 3.91 -7.59 8.82
N SER A 101 4.90 -8.41 9.07
CA SER A 101 4.91 -9.84 8.85
C SER A 101 4.97 -10.55 10.20
N ARG A 102 4.53 -11.82 10.22
CA ARG A 102 4.80 -12.70 11.36
C ARG A 102 6.30 -13.00 11.52
N TRP A 103 7.09 -12.81 10.46
CA TRP A 103 8.51 -13.14 10.35
C TRP A 103 9.33 -11.89 10.09
N ARG A 104 10.33 -11.56 10.92
CA ARG A 104 11.16 -10.36 10.66
C ARG A 104 11.91 -10.52 9.34
N CYS A 105 12.27 -9.40 8.69
CA CYS A 105 13.18 -9.43 7.53
C CYS A 105 14.47 -10.21 7.83
N SER A 106 15.00 -10.12 9.06
CA SER A 106 16.11 -10.94 9.54
C SER A 106 15.87 -12.45 9.49
N ASP A 107 14.62 -12.89 9.64
CA ASP A 107 14.22 -14.29 9.62
C ASP A 107 14.11 -14.78 8.16
N PHE A 108 13.66 -13.92 7.25
CA PHE A 108 13.72 -14.17 5.80
C PHE A 108 15.16 -14.27 5.30
N VAL A 109 16.02 -13.30 5.63
CA VAL A 109 17.44 -13.29 5.26
C VAL A 109 18.15 -14.54 5.80
N ARG A 110 17.88 -14.95 7.04
CA ARG A 110 18.46 -16.17 7.62
C ARG A 110 18.05 -17.45 6.88
N ARG A 111 16.82 -17.52 6.36
CA ARG A 111 16.34 -18.67 5.57
C ARG A 111 16.92 -18.71 4.15
N GLN A 112 17.34 -17.57 3.61
CA GLN A 112 17.98 -17.49 2.29
C GLN A 112 19.50 -17.63 2.33
N ARG A 113 20.12 -17.67 3.53
CA ARG A 113 21.53 -18.05 3.63
C ARG A 113 21.65 -19.51 3.20
N PRO A 114 22.54 -19.85 2.26
CA PRO A 114 22.85 -21.25 1.99
C PRO A 114 23.23 -21.89 3.31
N GLN A 115 22.65 -23.05 3.62
CA GLN A 115 23.16 -23.84 4.74
C GLN A 115 24.59 -24.17 4.37
N SER A 116 25.55 -23.56 5.07
CA SER A 116 26.96 -23.94 4.96
C SER A 116 27.11 -25.32 5.60
N GLY A 117 26.68 -26.34 4.86
CA GLY A 117 26.97 -27.75 5.10
C GLY A 117 27.75 -28.23 3.89
N TRP A 118 29.07 -27.99 3.92
CA TRP A 118 29.99 -28.72 3.04
C TRP A 118 30.48 -29.94 3.82
N VAL A 119 29.85 -31.11 3.62
CA VAL A 119 30.47 -32.45 3.54
C VAL A 119 29.53 -33.35 2.73
#